data_AF-A0A1B6JNX6-F1
#
_entry.id   AF-A0A1B6JNX6-F1
#
_cell.length_a   1.000
_cell.length_b   1.000
_cell.length_c   1.000
_cell.angle_alpha   90.00
_cell.angle_beta   90.00
_cell.angle_gamma   90.00
#
_symmetry.space_group_name_H-M   'P 1'
#
loop_
_entity.id
_entity.type
_entity.pdbx_description
1 polymer ?
#
loop_
_entity_poly.entity_id
_entity_poly.type
_entity_poly.pdbx_seq_one_letter_code
_entity_poly.pdbx_strand_id
1 'polypeptide(L)'
;LRSHREVQSVVLNCIASISTIRKSMFEPFLKSFFVRTSDPTHIKLLKLEILTNLATESSISFILREFQTYISNPDKEFVAATIQAIGRCASNIKEVTDSCLSGLVSMLSNRDEAVVAESVVVIKKLLQSQPSQHKDIITQMSNLVDTITVPQARASILWLLGEYSRLVPHIAPDVLRKMAKTFIHEEDIVKLQVLNLAVKLYLTNPEQT
;
A
#
# COMPACT_ATOMS: atom_id res chain seq x y z
N LEU A 1 26.06 -8.30 -15.64
CA LEU A 1 24.66 -8.71 -15.92
C LEU A 1 24.46 -9.36 -17.31
N ARG A 2 25.51 -9.80 -18.01
CA ARG A 2 25.42 -10.49 -19.33
C ARG A 2 25.89 -11.96 -19.28
N SER A 3 25.97 -12.56 -18.09
CA SER A 3 26.40 -13.96 -17.88
C SER A 3 25.20 -14.92 -17.86
N HIS A 4 25.46 -16.22 -17.63
CA HIS A 4 24.43 -17.23 -17.35
C HIS A 4 23.50 -16.82 -16.19
N ARG A 5 22.23 -17.24 -16.28
CA ARG A 5 21.14 -16.77 -15.39
C ARG A 5 21.38 -17.13 -13.93
N GLU A 6 22.00 -18.26 -13.67
CA GLU A 6 22.36 -18.77 -12.35
C GLU A 6 23.38 -17.84 -11.68
N VAL A 7 24.43 -17.46 -12.42
CA VAL A 7 25.45 -16.51 -11.96
C VAL A 7 24.84 -15.14 -11.69
N GLN A 8 23.92 -14.69 -12.55
CA GLN A 8 23.21 -13.44 -12.35
C GLN A 8 22.36 -13.45 -11.06
N SER A 9 21.66 -14.56 -10.78
CA SER A 9 20.85 -14.71 -9.58
C SER A 9 21.70 -14.64 -8.31
N VAL A 10 22.82 -15.36 -8.26
CA VAL A 10 23.77 -15.33 -7.13
C VAL A 10 24.32 -13.92 -6.92
N VAL A 11 24.78 -13.28 -8.00
CA VAL A 11 25.33 -11.91 -7.92
C VAL A 11 24.29 -10.92 -7.42
N LEU A 12 23.05 -10.98 -7.91
CA LEU A 12 21.98 -10.08 -7.46
C LEU A 12 21.62 -10.32 -5.99
N ASN A 13 21.62 -11.56 -5.53
CA ASN A 13 21.39 -11.87 -4.12
C ASN A 13 22.50 -11.30 -3.22
N CYS A 14 23.77 -11.43 -3.63
CA CYS A 14 24.88 -10.79 -2.94
C CYS A 14 24.74 -9.26 -2.93
N ILE A 15 24.36 -8.64 -4.06
CA ILE A 15 24.16 -7.19 -4.13
C ILE A 15 23.01 -6.77 -3.21
N ALA A 16 21.87 -7.48 -3.21
CA ALA A 16 20.74 -7.20 -2.33
C ALA A 16 21.19 -7.18 -0.86
N SER A 17 21.96 -8.19 -0.45
CA SER A 17 22.52 -8.27 0.91
C SER A 17 23.45 -7.10 1.23
N ILE A 18 24.43 -6.81 0.36
CA ILE A 18 25.42 -5.74 0.59
C ILE A 18 24.77 -4.35 0.54
N SER A 19 23.74 -4.16 -0.29
CA SER A 19 23.04 -2.89 -0.46
C SER A 19 22.39 -2.37 0.82
N THR A 20 22.06 -3.26 1.77
CA THR A 20 21.53 -2.87 3.08
C THR A 20 22.56 -2.14 3.95
N ILE A 21 23.86 -2.43 3.76
CA ILE A 21 24.96 -1.87 4.56
C ILE A 21 25.70 -0.77 3.80
N ARG A 22 25.95 -0.95 2.50
CA ARG A 22 26.78 -0.06 1.66
C ARG A 22 26.05 0.38 0.39
N LYS A 23 25.04 1.25 0.56
CA LYS A 23 24.22 1.79 -0.53
C LYS A 23 25.03 2.54 -1.61
N SER A 24 25.96 3.39 -1.18
CA SER A 24 26.76 4.26 -2.04
C SER A 24 27.58 3.52 -3.12
N MET A 25 27.91 2.26 -2.89
CA MET A 25 28.62 1.42 -3.87
C MET A 25 27.77 1.16 -5.13
N PHE A 26 26.46 1.12 -5.00
CA PHE A 26 25.54 0.71 -6.08
C PHE A 26 24.65 1.84 -6.61
N GLU A 27 24.57 2.97 -5.91
CA GLU A 27 23.82 4.17 -6.33
C GLU A 27 24.12 4.62 -7.78
N PRO A 28 25.39 4.68 -8.25
CA PRO A 28 25.68 5.06 -9.63
C PRO A 28 25.08 4.12 -10.69
N PHE A 29 24.74 2.88 -10.30
CA PHE A 29 24.28 1.82 -11.19
C PHE A 29 22.77 1.58 -11.10
N LEU A 30 22.00 2.46 -10.45
CA LEU A 30 20.57 2.27 -10.17
C LEU A 30 19.74 1.82 -11.38
N LYS A 31 19.93 2.45 -12.55
CA LYS A 31 19.24 2.09 -13.81
C LYS A 31 19.54 0.66 -14.29
N SER A 32 20.67 0.07 -13.89
CA SER A 32 21.02 -1.31 -14.24
C SER A 32 20.15 -2.34 -13.51
N PHE A 33 19.54 -1.94 -12.40
CA PHE A 33 18.64 -2.79 -11.61
C PHE A 33 17.18 -2.66 -12.05
N PHE A 34 16.87 -1.90 -13.10
CA PHE A 34 15.51 -1.83 -13.62
C PHE A 34 15.06 -3.18 -14.17
N VAL A 35 13.79 -3.50 -13.87
CA VAL A 35 13.18 -4.78 -14.19
C VAL A 35 12.76 -4.77 -15.65
N ARG A 36 13.10 -5.84 -16.36
CA ARG A 36 12.67 -6.05 -17.74
C ARG A 36 11.51 -7.04 -17.77
N THR A 37 10.62 -6.90 -18.75
CA THR A 37 9.49 -7.83 -18.92
C THR A 37 9.95 -9.28 -19.13
N SER A 38 11.14 -9.48 -19.72
CA SER A 38 11.73 -10.80 -19.96
C SER A 38 12.46 -11.41 -18.76
N ASP A 39 12.63 -10.66 -17.66
CA ASP A 39 13.27 -11.18 -16.46
C ASP A 39 12.34 -12.23 -15.79
N PRO A 40 12.87 -13.37 -15.30
CA PRO A 40 12.07 -14.30 -14.51
C PRO A 40 11.72 -13.71 -13.14
N THR A 41 10.60 -14.12 -12.54
CA THR A 41 10.03 -13.55 -11.30
C THR A 41 11.06 -13.36 -10.19
N HIS A 42 11.86 -14.39 -9.87
CA HIS A 42 12.88 -14.29 -8.83
C HIS A 42 13.93 -13.19 -9.10
N ILE A 43 14.30 -12.93 -10.37
CA ILE A 43 15.20 -11.83 -10.74
C ILE A 43 14.51 -10.48 -10.61
N LYS A 44 13.21 -10.40 -10.98
CA LYS A 44 12.42 -9.19 -10.78
C LYS A 44 12.36 -8.81 -9.29
N LEU A 45 12.10 -9.78 -8.42
CA LEU A 45 12.05 -9.60 -6.97
C LEU A 45 13.38 -9.14 -6.39
N LEU A 46 14.51 -9.75 -6.79
CA LEU A 46 15.84 -9.32 -6.34
C LEU A 46 16.17 -7.89 -6.78
N LYS A 47 15.86 -7.56 -8.04
CA LYS A 47 16.06 -6.21 -8.57
C LYS A 47 15.22 -5.17 -7.83
N LEU A 48 13.96 -5.49 -7.57
CA LEU A 48 13.06 -4.66 -6.78
C LEU A 48 13.61 -4.42 -5.38
N GLU A 49 14.05 -5.48 -4.69
CA GLU A 49 14.63 -5.39 -3.34
C GLU A 49 15.88 -4.49 -3.33
N ILE A 50 16.76 -4.63 -4.32
CA ILE A 50 17.93 -3.76 -4.48
C ILE A 50 17.49 -2.31 -4.67
N LEU A 51 16.55 -2.03 -5.58
CA LEU A 51 16.05 -0.67 -5.81
C LEU A 51 15.45 -0.06 -4.54
N THR A 52 14.68 -0.83 -3.76
CA THR A 52 14.13 -0.40 -2.47
C THR A 52 15.23 -0.09 -1.45
N ASN A 53 16.28 -0.91 -1.37
CA ASN A 53 17.39 -0.69 -0.44
C ASN A 53 18.24 0.54 -0.80
N LEU A 54 18.41 0.79 -2.10
CA LEU A 54 19.16 1.93 -2.64
C LEU A 54 18.35 3.24 -2.67
N ALA A 55 17.08 3.21 -2.30
CA ALA A 55 16.26 4.41 -2.27
C ALA A 55 16.79 5.42 -1.24
N THR A 56 16.94 6.66 -1.72
CA THR A 56 17.37 7.85 -0.97
C THR A 56 16.44 9.01 -1.30
N GLU A 57 16.45 10.07 -0.48
CA GLU A 57 15.64 11.28 -0.72
C GLU A 57 15.84 11.90 -2.12
N SER A 58 17.05 11.79 -2.68
CA SER A 58 17.37 12.33 -4.02
C SER A 58 16.93 11.41 -5.17
N SER A 59 16.86 10.10 -4.95
CA SER A 59 16.57 9.11 -5.99
C SER A 59 15.12 8.59 -5.97
N ILE A 60 14.43 8.75 -4.84
CA ILE A 60 13.13 8.12 -4.59
C ILE A 60 12.07 8.48 -5.63
N SER A 61 12.00 9.73 -6.07
CA SER A 61 11.02 10.18 -7.07
C SER A 61 11.17 9.43 -8.40
N PHE A 62 12.42 9.09 -8.77
CA PHE A 62 12.71 8.32 -9.98
C PHE A 62 12.37 6.84 -9.78
N ILE A 63 12.67 6.27 -8.62
CA ILE A 63 12.37 4.87 -8.28
C ILE A 63 10.85 4.64 -8.20
N LEU A 64 10.10 5.52 -7.54
CA LEU A 64 8.65 5.39 -7.41
C LEU A 64 7.94 5.49 -8.77
N ARG A 65 8.43 6.35 -9.67
CA ARG A 65 7.92 6.40 -11.04
C ARG A 65 8.11 5.07 -11.77
N GLU A 66 9.26 4.44 -11.58
CA GLU A 66 9.51 3.11 -12.15
C GLU A 66 8.58 2.06 -11.52
N PHE A 67 8.42 2.06 -10.19
CA PHE A 67 7.51 1.14 -9.48
C PHE A 67 6.06 1.28 -9.94
N GLN A 68 5.61 2.49 -10.29
CA GLN A 68 4.27 2.67 -10.87
C GLN A 68 4.08 1.89 -12.17
N THR A 69 5.13 1.75 -12.99
CA THR A 69 5.06 0.93 -14.22
C THR A 69 4.97 -0.57 -13.92
N TYR A 70 5.54 -1.01 -12.79
CA TYR A 70 5.56 -2.41 -12.38
C TYR A 70 4.20 -2.92 -11.90
N ILE A 71 3.30 -2.05 -11.44
CA ILE A 71 1.96 -2.43 -10.96
C ILE A 71 1.11 -3.03 -12.09
N SER A 72 1.39 -2.65 -13.34
CA SER A 72 0.71 -3.19 -14.53
C SER A 72 1.32 -4.50 -15.04
N ASN A 73 2.26 -5.12 -14.32
CA ASN A 73 2.88 -6.38 -14.74
C ASN A 73 1.88 -7.55 -14.65
N PRO A 74 1.92 -8.54 -15.57
CA PRO A 74 1.06 -9.72 -15.48
C PRO A 74 1.38 -10.62 -14.27
N ASP A 75 2.61 -10.53 -13.75
CA ASP A 75 3.10 -11.32 -12.63
C ASP A 75 2.59 -10.77 -11.29
N LYS A 76 1.56 -11.42 -10.71
CA LYS A 76 0.88 -10.95 -9.50
C LYS A 76 1.76 -10.95 -8.25
N GLU A 77 2.66 -11.94 -8.14
CA GLU A 77 3.62 -12.00 -7.04
C GLU A 77 4.56 -10.79 -7.08
N PHE A 78 5.05 -10.45 -8.28
CA PHE A 78 5.89 -9.27 -8.47
C PHE A 78 5.15 -7.95 -8.22
N VAL A 79 3.88 -7.85 -8.63
CA VAL A 79 3.04 -6.67 -8.36
C VAL A 79 2.83 -6.49 -6.85
N ALA A 80 2.48 -7.55 -6.13
CA ALA A 80 2.30 -7.49 -4.68
C ALA A 80 3.60 -7.05 -3.97
N ALA A 81 4.74 -7.62 -4.35
CA ALA A 81 6.04 -7.21 -3.83
C ALA A 81 6.35 -5.73 -4.14
N THR A 82 5.96 -5.23 -5.31
CA THR A 82 6.13 -3.82 -5.68
C THR A 82 5.32 -2.90 -4.77
N ILE A 83 4.07 -3.26 -4.46
CA ILE A 83 3.21 -2.48 -3.55
C ILE A 83 3.82 -2.43 -2.14
N GLN A 84 4.36 -3.54 -1.65
CA GLN A 84 5.09 -3.60 -0.39
C GLN A 84 6.38 -2.75 -0.41
N ALA A 85 7.11 -2.77 -1.53
CA ALA A 85 8.29 -1.94 -1.72
C ALA A 85 7.96 -0.43 -1.68
N ILE A 86 6.85 0.00 -2.29
CA ILE A 86 6.34 1.37 -2.18
C ILE A 86 6.05 1.70 -0.71
N GLY A 87 5.39 0.80 0.01
CA GLY A 87 5.14 0.93 1.45
C GLY A 87 6.40 1.10 2.28
N ARG A 88 7.44 0.29 2.02
CA ARG A 88 8.74 0.41 2.70
C ARG A 88 9.40 1.75 2.43
N CYS A 89 9.38 2.22 1.18
CA CYS A 89 9.90 3.54 0.82
C CYS A 89 9.15 4.66 1.56
N ALA A 90 7.81 4.59 1.58
CA ALA A 90 6.97 5.56 2.28
C ALA A 90 7.19 5.59 3.80
N SER A 91 7.54 4.45 4.40
CA SER A 91 7.86 4.36 5.83
C SER A 91 9.26 4.89 6.16
N ASN A 92 10.20 4.81 5.22
CA ASN A 92 11.60 5.18 5.45
C ASN A 92 11.89 6.64 5.07
N ILE A 93 11.16 7.21 4.11
CA ILE A 93 11.39 8.55 3.56
C ILE A 93 10.10 9.35 3.73
N LYS A 94 10.13 10.34 4.64
CA LYS A 94 8.91 11.08 5.05
C LYS A 94 8.38 11.98 3.95
N GLU A 95 9.26 12.53 3.12
CA GLU A 95 8.95 13.47 2.04
C GLU A 95 8.01 12.86 0.99
N VAL A 96 8.00 11.53 0.86
CA VAL A 96 7.15 10.82 -0.12
C VAL A 96 5.97 10.08 0.51
N THR A 97 5.84 10.08 1.84
CA THR A 97 4.81 9.28 2.54
C THR A 97 3.40 9.59 2.03
N ASP A 98 3.03 10.88 1.95
CA ASP A 98 1.67 11.31 1.55
C ASP A 98 1.39 11.02 0.08
N SER A 99 2.39 11.19 -0.79
CA SER A 99 2.30 10.87 -2.22
C SER A 99 2.12 9.37 -2.44
N CYS A 100 2.90 8.54 -1.72
CA CYS A 100 2.76 7.09 -1.73
C CYS A 100 1.40 6.64 -1.19
N LEU A 101 0.92 7.21 -0.08
CA LEU A 101 -0.40 6.92 0.48
C LEU A 101 -1.51 7.25 -0.52
N SER A 102 -1.46 8.43 -1.13
CA SER A 102 -2.42 8.84 -2.16
C SER A 102 -2.42 7.87 -3.35
N GLY A 103 -1.22 7.45 -3.80
CA GLY A 103 -1.06 6.44 -4.84
C GLY A 103 -1.66 5.09 -4.44
N LEU A 104 -1.39 4.60 -3.23
CA LEU A 104 -1.95 3.35 -2.71
C LEU A 104 -3.48 3.42 -2.59
N VAL A 105 -4.04 4.54 -2.15
CA VAL A 105 -5.50 4.74 -2.09
C VAL A 105 -6.12 4.67 -3.48
N SER A 106 -5.46 5.20 -4.51
CA SER A 106 -5.94 5.07 -5.89
C SER A 106 -5.99 3.61 -6.38
N MET A 107 -5.12 2.74 -5.85
CA MET A 107 -5.11 1.31 -6.20
C MET A 107 -6.30 0.54 -5.60
N LEU A 108 -7.00 1.09 -4.60
CA LEU A 108 -8.20 0.46 -4.03
C LEU A 108 -9.36 0.38 -5.04
N SER A 109 -9.35 1.22 -6.07
CA SER A 109 -10.31 1.20 -7.17
C SER A 109 -9.88 0.30 -8.33
N ASN A 110 -8.80 -0.48 -8.17
CA ASN A 110 -8.36 -1.45 -9.18
C ASN A 110 -9.35 -2.63 -9.26
N ARG A 111 -9.46 -3.23 -10.45
CA ARG A 111 -10.30 -4.42 -10.68
C ARG A 111 -9.68 -5.70 -10.13
N ASP A 112 -8.36 -5.69 -9.92
CA ASP A 112 -7.63 -6.84 -9.41
C ASP A 112 -7.67 -6.88 -7.88
N GLU A 113 -8.39 -7.87 -7.34
CA GLU A 113 -8.54 -8.06 -5.90
C GLU A 113 -7.21 -8.27 -5.17
N ALA A 114 -6.20 -8.89 -5.81
CA ALA A 114 -4.90 -9.11 -5.20
C ALA A 114 -4.14 -7.78 -5.01
N VAL A 115 -4.23 -6.89 -6.00
CA VAL A 115 -3.67 -5.54 -5.92
C VAL A 115 -4.35 -4.77 -4.80
N VAL A 116 -5.69 -4.79 -4.77
CA VAL A 116 -6.47 -4.09 -3.75
C VAL A 116 -6.15 -4.61 -2.34
N ALA A 117 -6.10 -5.93 -2.15
CA ALA A 117 -5.77 -6.56 -0.88
C ALA A 117 -4.38 -6.15 -0.39
N GLU A 118 -3.39 -6.13 -1.27
CA GLU A 118 -2.02 -5.74 -0.92
C GLU A 118 -1.93 -4.25 -0.56
N SER A 119 -2.57 -3.38 -1.35
CA SER A 119 -2.61 -1.94 -1.07
C SER A 119 -3.24 -1.63 0.28
N VAL A 120 -4.33 -2.32 0.62
CA VAL A 120 -5.00 -2.22 1.93
C VAL A 120 -4.05 -2.55 3.07
N VAL A 121 -3.29 -3.65 2.97
CA VAL A 121 -2.34 -4.07 4.00
C VAL A 121 -1.26 -3.02 4.21
N VAL A 122 -0.72 -2.46 3.12
CA VAL A 122 0.32 -1.42 3.18
C VAL A 122 -0.23 -0.12 3.77
N ILE A 123 -1.40 0.35 3.32
CA ILE A 123 -2.04 1.56 3.85
C ILE A 123 -2.25 1.43 5.35
N LYS A 124 -2.81 0.30 5.81
CA LYS A 124 -3.03 0.06 7.24
C LYS A 124 -1.73 0.17 8.04
N LYS A 125 -0.66 -0.46 7.55
CA LYS A 125 0.66 -0.43 8.20
C LYS A 125 1.23 0.99 8.27
N LEU A 126 1.09 1.79 7.22
CA LEU A 126 1.58 3.17 7.17
C LEU A 126 0.77 4.10 8.09
N LEU A 127 -0.55 3.95 8.15
CA LEU A 127 -1.39 4.77 9.02
C LEU A 127 -1.17 4.44 10.51
N GLN A 128 -0.93 3.16 10.83
CA GLN A 128 -0.59 2.73 12.18
C GLN A 128 0.78 3.27 12.66
N SER A 129 1.73 3.51 11.75
CA SER A 129 3.03 4.09 12.12
C SER A 129 2.98 5.62 12.31
N GLN A 130 1.96 6.31 11.79
CA GLN A 130 1.81 7.76 11.89
C GLN A 130 0.35 8.20 12.21
N PRO A 131 -0.14 7.99 13.44
CA PRO A 131 -1.57 8.11 13.76
C PRO A 131 -2.18 9.53 13.66
N SER A 132 -1.36 10.58 13.69
CA SER A 132 -1.82 11.96 13.93
C SER A 132 -1.89 12.87 12.70
N GLN A 133 -1.50 12.40 11.50
CA GLN A 133 -1.27 13.29 10.33
C GLN A 133 -2.17 13.02 9.12
N HIS A 134 -3.05 12.03 9.14
CA HIS A 134 -3.67 11.49 7.90
C HIS A 134 -5.18 11.71 7.77
N LYS A 135 -5.74 12.80 8.31
CA LYS A 135 -7.18 13.10 8.21
C LYS A 135 -7.67 13.16 6.76
N ASP A 136 -6.88 13.76 5.87
CA ASP A 136 -7.24 13.92 4.45
C ASP A 136 -7.31 12.57 3.73
N ILE A 137 -6.36 11.67 4.00
CA ILE A 137 -6.36 10.29 3.47
C ILE A 137 -7.56 9.50 3.98
N ILE A 138 -7.89 9.60 5.27
CA ILE A 138 -9.07 8.93 5.84
C ILE A 138 -10.36 9.44 5.17
N THR A 139 -10.45 10.75 4.93
CA THR A 139 -11.59 11.39 4.25
C THR A 139 -11.68 10.96 2.79
N GLN A 140 -10.54 10.83 2.09
CA GLN A 140 -10.50 10.31 0.73
C GLN A 140 -10.98 8.85 0.68
N MET A 141 -10.51 8.02 1.62
CA MET A 141 -10.91 6.61 1.70
C MET A 141 -12.40 6.45 2.01
N SER A 142 -12.98 7.26 2.89
CA SER A 142 -14.42 7.18 3.19
C SER A 142 -15.29 7.45 1.96
N ASN A 143 -14.85 8.34 1.07
CA ASN A 143 -15.56 8.63 -0.19
C ASN A 143 -15.50 7.47 -1.18
N LEU A 144 -14.54 6.55 -1.03
CA LEU A 144 -14.40 5.38 -1.90
C LEU A 144 -15.25 4.18 -1.43
N VAL A 145 -15.78 4.20 -0.20
CA VAL A 145 -16.59 3.09 0.34
C VAL A 145 -17.76 2.76 -0.57
N ASP A 146 -18.41 3.75 -1.19
CA ASP A 146 -19.56 3.51 -2.06
C ASP A 146 -19.16 2.90 -3.43
N THR A 147 -17.91 3.11 -3.87
CA THR A 147 -17.42 2.70 -5.20
C THR A 147 -16.70 1.35 -5.17
N ILE A 148 -16.06 1.01 -4.05
CA ILE A 148 -15.25 -0.21 -3.94
C ILE A 148 -16.17 -1.42 -3.80
N THR A 149 -16.02 -2.36 -4.73
CA THR A 149 -16.73 -3.64 -4.73
C THR A 149 -16.03 -4.71 -3.91
N VAL A 150 -14.69 -4.62 -3.76
CA VAL A 150 -13.88 -5.63 -3.09
C VAL A 150 -14.15 -5.63 -1.57
N PRO A 151 -14.70 -6.72 -0.99
CA PRO A 151 -15.12 -6.76 0.41
C PRO A 151 -13.99 -6.46 1.39
N GLN A 152 -12.79 -6.97 1.12
CA GLN A 152 -11.62 -6.78 1.98
C GLN A 152 -11.20 -5.31 2.09
N ALA A 153 -11.29 -4.54 1.00
CA ALA A 153 -11.02 -3.11 1.01
C ALA A 153 -12.12 -2.33 1.73
N ARG A 154 -13.40 -2.65 1.48
CA ARG A 154 -14.53 -2.05 2.22
C ARG A 154 -14.35 -2.24 3.72
N ALA A 155 -14.12 -3.48 4.16
CA ALA A 155 -13.90 -3.82 5.56
C ALA A 155 -12.72 -3.03 6.16
N SER A 156 -11.65 -2.85 5.41
CA SER A 156 -10.46 -2.14 5.90
C SER A 156 -10.66 -0.63 6.01
N ILE A 157 -11.44 -0.02 5.12
CA ILE A 157 -11.85 1.38 5.24
C ILE A 157 -12.75 1.57 6.46
N LEU A 158 -13.70 0.67 6.71
CA LEU A 158 -14.56 0.73 7.90
C LEU A 158 -13.77 0.57 9.19
N TRP A 159 -12.82 -0.37 9.22
CA TRP A 159 -11.89 -0.52 10.34
C TRP A 159 -11.12 0.78 10.59
N LEU A 160 -10.62 1.41 9.54
CA LEU A 160 -9.88 2.66 9.62
C LEU A 160 -10.74 3.80 10.19
N LEU A 161 -11.96 3.96 9.68
CA LEU A 161 -12.89 4.97 10.18
C LEU A 161 -13.25 4.75 11.66
N GLY A 162 -13.34 3.50 12.09
CA GLY A 162 -13.59 3.18 13.49
C GLY A 162 -12.39 3.50 14.38
N GLU A 163 -11.18 3.21 13.90
CA GLU A 163 -9.94 3.48 14.65
C GLU A 163 -9.67 4.97 14.82
N TYR A 164 -9.93 5.74 13.75
CA TYR A 164 -9.65 7.18 13.70
C TYR A 164 -10.93 8.02 13.75
N SER A 165 -12.00 7.52 14.37
CA SER A 165 -13.31 8.19 14.42
C SER A 165 -13.24 9.62 14.97
N ARG A 166 -12.31 9.86 15.90
CA ARG A 166 -12.05 11.19 16.51
C ARG A 166 -11.54 12.23 15.51
N LEU A 167 -10.84 11.81 14.44
CA LEU A 167 -10.33 12.72 13.40
C LEU A 167 -11.44 13.13 12.41
N VAL A 168 -12.49 12.31 12.30
CA VAL A 168 -13.58 12.47 11.33
C VAL A 168 -14.96 12.30 11.98
N PRO A 169 -15.30 13.12 13.00
CA PRO A 169 -16.45 12.91 13.88
C PRO A 169 -17.79 12.87 13.16
N HIS A 170 -17.94 13.59 12.04
CA HIS A 170 -19.19 13.61 11.26
C HIS A 170 -19.22 12.57 10.13
N ILE A 171 -18.08 12.27 9.52
CA ILE A 171 -18.01 11.37 8.35
C ILE A 171 -18.23 9.92 8.78
N ALA A 172 -17.63 9.49 9.90
CA ALA A 172 -17.73 8.11 10.33
C ALA A 172 -19.19 7.68 10.65
N PRO A 173 -20.01 8.48 11.37
CA PRO A 173 -21.44 8.19 11.53
C PRO A 173 -22.22 8.18 10.20
N ASP A 174 -21.91 9.07 9.27
CA ASP A 174 -22.59 9.09 7.96
C ASP A 174 -22.28 7.85 7.13
N VAL A 175 -21.02 7.39 7.14
CA VAL A 175 -20.65 6.11 6.52
C VAL A 175 -21.36 4.96 7.20
N LEU A 176 -21.45 4.94 8.53
CA LEU A 176 -22.19 3.91 9.26
C LEU A 176 -23.67 3.87 8.83
N ARG A 177 -24.34 5.02 8.73
CA ARG A 177 -25.74 5.11 8.26
C ARG A 177 -25.91 4.58 6.84
N LYS A 178 -24.96 4.83 5.95
CA LYS A 178 -24.97 4.27 4.59
C LYS A 178 -24.84 2.76 4.63
N MET A 179 -23.85 2.23 5.34
CA MET A 179 -23.60 0.80 5.46
C MET A 179 -24.75 0.04 6.14
N ALA A 180 -25.44 0.67 7.09
CA ALA A 180 -26.60 0.09 7.75
C ALA A 180 -27.75 -0.21 6.76
N LYS A 181 -27.91 0.62 5.72
CA LYS A 181 -28.95 0.42 4.68
C LYS A 181 -28.66 -0.79 3.80
N THR A 182 -27.39 -1.05 3.49
CA THR A 182 -26.97 -2.17 2.63
C THR A 182 -26.54 -3.41 3.41
N PHE A 183 -26.55 -3.37 4.76
CA PHE A 183 -25.94 -4.36 5.64
C PHE A 183 -26.29 -5.82 5.32
N ILE A 184 -27.55 -6.12 4.98
CA ILE A 184 -28.00 -7.48 4.68
C ILE A 184 -27.36 -8.05 3.40
N HIS A 185 -26.92 -7.19 2.49
CA HIS A 185 -26.32 -7.54 1.20
C HIS A 185 -24.79 -7.53 1.24
N GLU A 186 -24.18 -7.14 2.35
CA GLU A 186 -22.72 -7.11 2.49
C GLU A 186 -22.16 -8.50 2.86
N GLU A 187 -20.90 -8.73 2.52
CA GLU A 187 -20.14 -9.92 2.94
C GLU A 187 -19.84 -9.92 4.44
N ASP A 188 -19.65 -11.10 5.03
CA ASP A 188 -19.48 -11.27 6.48
C ASP A 188 -18.31 -10.46 7.06
N ILE A 189 -17.20 -10.35 6.31
CA ILE A 189 -16.04 -9.54 6.71
C ILE A 189 -16.39 -8.05 6.84
N VAL A 190 -17.28 -7.55 5.97
CA VAL A 190 -17.74 -6.15 5.99
C VAL A 190 -18.74 -5.97 7.12
N LYS A 191 -19.72 -6.89 7.27
CA LYS A 191 -20.69 -6.86 8.36
C LYS A 191 -20.03 -6.77 9.73
N LEU A 192 -18.99 -7.57 9.96
CA LEU A 192 -18.20 -7.52 11.19
C LEU A 192 -17.59 -6.13 11.43
N GLN A 193 -17.05 -5.50 10.40
CA GLN A 193 -16.46 -4.15 10.53
C GLN A 193 -17.52 -3.05 10.68
N VAL A 194 -18.71 -3.19 10.09
CA VAL A 194 -19.84 -2.28 10.33
C VAL A 194 -20.26 -2.33 11.80
N LEU A 195 -20.38 -3.53 12.39
CA LEU A 195 -20.70 -3.69 13.81
C LEU A 195 -19.61 -3.10 14.72
N ASN A 196 -18.34 -3.39 14.42
CA ASN A 196 -17.21 -2.81 15.16
C ASN A 196 -17.21 -1.28 15.08
N LEU A 197 -17.47 -0.71 13.90
CA LEU A 197 -17.59 0.73 13.71
C LEU A 197 -18.73 1.30 14.55
N ALA A 198 -19.90 0.66 14.55
CA ALA A 198 -21.04 1.10 15.36
C ALA A 198 -20.73 1.13 16.85
N VAL A 199 -20.12 0.08 17.39
CA VAL A 199 -19.73 0.02 18.81
C VAL A 199 -18.70 1.08 19.14
N LYS A 200 -17.66 1.25 18.31
CA LYS A 200 -16.63 2.28 18.52
C LYS A 200 -17.22 3.69 18.48
N LEU A 201 -18.13 3.97 17.54
CA LEU A 201 -18.80 5.26 17.42
C LEU A 201 -19.71 5.54 18.60
N TYR A 202 -20.51 4.57 19.04
CA TYR A 202 -21.34 4.71 20.25
C TYR A 202 -20.51 5.08 21.48
N LEU A 203 -19.33 4.48 21.64
CA LEU A 203 -18.43 4.78 22.76
C LEU A 203 -17.69 6.12 22.62
N THR A 204 -17.48 6.62 21.42
CA THR A 204 -16.63 7.81 21.17
C THR A 204 -17.39 9.07 20.81
N ASN A 205 -18.58 8.94 20.20
CA ASN A 205 -19.42 10.03 19.73
C ASN A 205 -20.92 9.63 19.83
N PRO A 206 -21.45 9.39 21.05
CA PRO A 206 -22.82 8.91 21.25
C PRO A 206 -23.89 9.89 20.76
N GLU A 207 -23.60 11.20 20.73
CA GLU A 207 -24.56 12.22 20.32
C GLU A 207 -24.85 12.21 18.82
N GLN A 208 -23.91 11.73 17.99
CA GLN A 208 -24.03 11.74 16.53
C GLN A 208 -24.11 10.34 15.91
N THR A 209 -24.11 9.28 16.71
CA THR A 209 -24.21 7.89 16.23
C THR A 209 -25.68 7.49 16.11
#